data_AF-A0A2V2BY95-F1
#
_entry.id   AF-A0A2V2BY95-F1
#
_cell.length_a   1.000
_cell.length_b   1.000
_cell.length_c   1.000
_cell.angle_alpha   90.00
_cell.angle_beta   90.00
_cell.angle_gamma   90.00
#
_symmetry.space_group_name_H-M   'P 1'
#
loop_
_entity.id
_entity.type
_entity.pdbx_description
1 polymer ?
#
loop_
_entity_poly.entity_id
_entity_poly.type
_entity_poly.pdbx_seq_one_letter_code
_entity_poly.pdbx_strand_id
1 'polypeptide(L)'
;MLPYKFVKHTEDIILRLLRIREARRLSESPLASSEDVQVLRGFIIENRRQIPSFALSHFDRLEAGGTPGIAAVENGRCSSCGAAVPADEIEYLEKNKNIGVCDGCFCFLYLPDEKFCDDGFFKRLLRAE
;
A
#
# COMPACT_ATOMS: atom_id res chain seq x y z
N MET A 1 -21.04 12.88 -25.39
CA MET A 1 -21.08 12.41 -23.99
C MET A 1 -20.19 11.19 -23.89
N LEU A 2 -18.91 11.39 -23.55
CA LEU A 2 -17.93 10.30 -23.44
C LEU A 2 -18.08 9.65 -22.06
N PRO A 3 -18.24 8.33 -21.96
CA PRO A 3 -18.30 7.66 -20.67
C PRO A 3 -16.91 7.75 -20.01
N TYR A 4 -16.88 8.50 -18.92
CA TYR A 4 -15.72 8.79 -18.08
C TYR A 4 -15.11 7.46 -17.58
N LYS A 5 -13.88 7.15 -18.02
CA LYS A 5 -13.11 5.95 -17.66
C LYS A 5 -12.80 5.95 -16.16
N PHE A 6 -13.65 5.33 -15.34
CA PHE A 6 -13.27 4.88 -14.01
C PHE A 6 -12.33 3.68 -14.17
N VAL A 7 -11.03 3.93 -14.10
CA VAL A 7 -9.98 2.91 -14.09
C VAL A 7 -10.15 2.10 -12.79
N LYS A 8 -10.79 0.93 -12.90
CA LYS A 8 -10.94 -0.07 -11.84
C LYS A 8 -9.91 -1.18 -12.06
N HIS A 9 -8.76 -1.14 -11.42
CA HIS A 9 -7.95 -2.35 -11.28
C HIS A 9 -7.49 -2.52 -9.84
N THR A 10 -7.80 -3.65 -9.22
CA THR A 10 -7.51 -3.93 -7.81
C THR A 10 -6.02 -3.83 -7.44
N GLU A 11 -5.08 -3.99 -8.39
CA GLU A 11 -3.63 -3.67 -8.23
C GLU A 11 -3.39 -2.23 -7.76
N ASP A 12 -4.30 -1.33 -8.12
CA ASP A 12 -4.31 0.06 -7.68
C ASP A 12 -4.36 0.18 -6.17
N ILE A 13 -5.00 -0.76 -5.47
CA ILE A 13 -5.20 -0.69 -4.02
C ILE A 13 -3.87 -0.94 -3.31
N ILE A 14 -3.20 -2.06 -3.60
CA ILE A 14 -1.92 -2.42 -2.98
C ILE A 14 -0.88 -1.31 -3.21
N LEU A 15 -0.75 -0.85 -4.46
CA LEU A 15 0.19 0.23 -4.79
C LEU A 15 -0.15 1.53 -4.03
N ARG A 16 -1.44 1.89 -3.93
CA ARG A 16 -1.86 3.09 -3.17
C ARG A 16 -1.62 2.93 -1.67
N LEU A 17 -1.87 1.75 -1.10
CA LEU A 17 -1.60 1.47 0.31
C LEU A 17 -0.10 1.54 0.63
N LEU A 18 0.74 0.93 -0.22
CA LEU A 18 2.20 1.03 -0.11
C LEU A 18 2.68 2.48 -0.18
N ARG A 19 2.13 3.26 -1.12
CA ARG A 19 2.42 4.69 -1.27
C ARG A 19 1.96 5.51 -0.07
N ILE A 20 0.79 5.25 0.50
CA ILE A 20 0.34 5.92 1.73
C ILE A 20 1.29 5.62 2.89
N ARG A 21 1.67 4.36 3.06
CA ARG A 21 2.59 3.93 4.12
C ARG A 21 3.95 4.64 3.98
N GLU A 22 4.50 4.67 2.77
CA GLU A 22 5.78 5.33 2.52
C GLU A 22 5.69 6.85 2.71
N ALA A 23 4.61 7.48 2.22
CA ALA A 23 4.40 8.90 2.42
C ALA A 23 4.31 9.29 3.90
N ARG A 24 3.65 8.46 4.73
CA ARG A 24 3.60 8.65 6.19
C ARG A 24 4.99 8.53 6.82
N ARG A 25 5.73 7.47 6.50
CA ARG A 25 7.11 7.27 6.96
C ARG A 25 8.01 8.44 6.62
N LEU A 26 7.91 8.97 5.40
CA LEU A 26 8.66 10.14 4.96
C LEU A 26 8.22 11.41 5.71
N SER A 27 6.93 11.59 5.95
CA SER A 27 6.40 12.76 6.67
C SER A 27 6.77 12.79 8.15
N GLU A 28 7.04 11.63 8.75
CA GLU A 28 7.49 11.48 10.13
C GLU A 28 9.02 11.51 10.25
N SER A 29 9.73 11.59 9.13
CA SER A 29 11.19 11.64 9.11
C SER A 29 11.69 12.96 9.74
N PRO A 30 12.73 12.92 10.60
CA PRO A 30 13.34 14.13 11.14
C PRO A 30 14.02 15.00 10.06
N LEU A 31 14.21 14.46 8.85
CA LEU A 31 14.83 15.16 7.72
C LEU A 31 13.80 15.85 6.81
N ALA A 32 12.50 15.65 7.04
CA ALA A 32 11.47 16.25 6.19
C ALA A 32 11.30 17.74 6.49
N SER A 33 11.32 18.57 5.44
CA SER A 33 10.97 19.99 5.58
C SER A 33 9.46 20.16 5.82
N SER A 34 9.05 21.32 6.32
CA SER A 34 7.62 21.63 6.49
C SER A 34 6.84 21.61 5.17
N GLU A 35 7.51 21.98 4.07
CA GLU A 35 6.96 21.93 2.72
C GLU A 35 6.77 20.50 2.23
N ASP A 36 7.80 19.65 2.40
CA ASP A 36 7.70 18.22 2.07
C ASP A 36 6.56 17.55 2.83
N VAL A 37 6.41 17.85 4.13
CA VAL A 37 5.33 17.32 4.96
C VAL A 37 3.96 17.73 4.40
N GLN A 38 3.81 18.96 3.90
CA GLN A 38 2.56 19.43 3.32
C GLN A 38 2.24 18.71 2.00
N VAL A 39 3.24 18.53 1.13
CA VAL A 39 3.11 17.76 -0.13
C VAL A 39 2.70 16.31 0.17
N LEU A 40 3.37 15.65 1.11
CA LEU A 40 3.08 14.28 1.51
C LEU A 40 1.68 14.12 2.11
N ARG A 41 1.23 15.07 2.94
CA ARG A 41 -0.15 15.08 3.47
C ARG A 41 -1.19 15.20 2.36
N GLY A 42 -0.98 16.11 1.40
CA GLY A 42 -1.85 16.25 0.24
C GLY A 42 -1.92 14.97 -0.60
N PHE A 43 -0.75 14.37 -0.85
CA PHE A 43 -0.63 13.10 -1.55
C PHE A 43 -1.37 11.95 -0.86
N ILE A 44 -1.25 11.83 0.47
CA ILE A 44 -1.98 10.83 1.26
C ILE A 44 -3.50 11.03 1.10
N ILE A 45 -4.00 12.26 1.24
CA ILE A 45 -5.44 12.56 1.11
C ILE A 45 -5.95 12.13 -0.26
N GLU A 46 -5.24 12.46 -1.33
CA GLU A 46 -5.67 12.13 -2.68
C GLU A 46 -5.63 10.62 -2.95
N ASN A 47 -4.57 9.91 -2.52
CA ASN A 47 -4.52 8.45 -2.66
C ASN A 47 -5.65 7.75 -1.89
N ARG A 48 -5.97 8.22 -0.69
CA ARG A 48 -7.06 7.65 0.13
C ARG A 48 -8.42 7.73 -0.56
N ARG A 49 -8.69 8.81 -1.30
CA ARG A 49 -9.95 8.97 -2.07
C ARG A 49 -10.11 7.95 -3.20
N GLN A 50 -9.00 7.42 -3.69
CA GLN A 50 -8.98 6.45 -4.80
C GLN A 50 -9.02 5.00 -4.32
N ILE A 51 -9.00 4.75 -3.00
CA ILE A 51 -9.10 3.41 -2.42
C ILE A 51 -10.56 3.13 -2.02
N PRO A 52 -11.11 1.96 -2.38
CA PRO A 52 -12.43 1.55 -1.89
C PRO A 52 -12.53 1.60 -0.36
N SER A 53 -13.64 2.11 0.16
CA SER A 53 -13.83 2.35 1.61
C SER A 53 -13.56 1.12 2.47
N PHE A 54 -13.99 -0.08 2.05
CA PHE A 54 -13.76 -1.31 2.81
C PHE A 54 -12.26 -1.62 2.99
N ALA A 55 -11.46 -1.43 1.94
CA ALA A 55 -10.03 -1.71 1.97
C ALA A 55 -9.30 -0.66 2.82
N LEU A 56 -9.70 0.61 2.67
CA LEU A 56 -9.15 1.70 3.46
C LEU A 56 -9.46 1.53 4.95
N SER A 57 -10.72 1.22 5.31
CA SER A 57 -11.13 1.00 6.69
C SER A 57 -10.45 -0.22 7.30
N HIS A 58 -10.18 -1.27 6.52
CA HIS A 58 -9.41 -2.42 7.00
C HIS A 58 -7.96 -2.05 7.31
N PHE A 59 -7.32 -1.38 6.36
CA PHE A 59 -5.95 -0.90 6.50
C PHE A 59 -5.77 0.03 7.70
N ASP A 60 -6.59 1.07 7.81
CA ASP A 60 -6.52 2.05 8.90
C ASP A 60 -6.76 1.40 10.27
N ARG A 61 -7.64 0.41 10.36
CA ARG A 61 -7.91 -0.31 11.61
C ARG A 61 -6.68 -1.09 12.10
N LEU A 62 -5.97 -1.73 11.18
CA LEU A 62 -4.76 -2.48 11.51
C LEU A 62 -3.64 -1.55 11.97
N GLU A 63 -3.43 -0.43 11.28
CA GLU A 63 -2.42 0.56 11.67
C GLU A 63 -2.73 1.21 13.02
N ALA A 64 -4.00 1.53 13.28
CA ALA A 64 -4.42 2.01 14.60
C ALA A 64 -4.14 0.98 15.71
N GLY A 65 -4.13 -0.31 15.37
CA GLY A 65 -3.75 -1.41 16.27
C GLY A 65 -2.24 -1.73 16.30
N GLY A 66 -1.40 -0.94 15.64
CA GLY A 66 0.06 -1.13 15.59
C GLY A 66 0.55 -2.16 14.56
N THR A 67 -0.34 -2.66 13.71
CA THR A 67 0.01 -3.57 12.61
C THR A 67 0.22 -2.77 11.32
N PRO A 68 1.20 -3.08 10.44
CA PRO A 68 1.48 -2.29 9.24
C PRO A 68 0.33 -2.18 8.19
N GLY A 69 -0.77 -2.91 8.37
CA GLY A 69 -1.93 -2.94 7.47
C GLY A 69 -1.71 -3.67 6.14
N ILE A 70 -0.47 -3.73 5.66
CA ILE A 70 -0.04 -4.38 4.43
C ILE A 70 1.35 -5.02 4.61
N ALA A 71 1.53 -6.23 4.09
CA ALA A 71 2.74 -7.04 4.24
C ALA A 71 3.11 -7.75 2.95
N ALA A 72 4.41 -7.88 2.69
CA ALA A 72 4.91 -8.69 1.59
C ALA A 72 4.84 -10.17 1.97
N VAL A 73 4.71 -11.05 0.97
CA VAL A 73 5.02 -12.46 1.12
C VAL A 73 6.48 -12.68 0.74
N GLU A 74 7.30 -13.08 1.72
CA GLU A 74 8.74 -13.30 1.57
C GLU A 74 9.08 -14.73 2.00
N ASN A 75 9.72 -15.51 1.13
CA ASN A 75 10.04 -16.92 1.39
C ASN A 75 8.82 -17.74 1.86
N GLY A 76 7.63 -17.46 1.29
CA GLY A 76 6.38 -18.11 1.66
C GLY A 76 5.83 -17.73 3.04
N ARG A 77 6.24 -16.58 3.59
CA ARG A 77 5.83 -16.11 4.92
C ARG A 77 5.38 -14.65 4.87
N CYS A 78 4.43 -14.29 5.73
CA CYS A 78 4.02 -12.91 5.91
C CYS A 78 5.16 -12.09 6.53
N SER A 79 5.61 -11.02 5.89
CA SER A 79 6.71 -10.19 6.39
C SER A 79 6.36 -9.40 7.66
N SER A 80 5.06 -9.28 8.01
CA SER A 80 4.63 -8.60 9.23
C SER A 80 4.64 -9.50 10.46
N CYS A 81 4.06 -10.70 10.40
CA CYS A 81 3.90 -11.57 11.58
C CYS A 81 4.70 -12.88 11.50
N GLY A 82 5.27 -13.20 10.34
CA GLY A 82 6.00 -14.44 10.11
C GLY A 82 5.13 -15.68 9.95
N ALA A 83 3.80 -15.59 9.94
CA ALA A 83 2.97 -16.76 9.64
C ALA A 83 3.31 -17.33 8.25
N ALA A 84 3.34 -18.66 8.12
CA ALA A 84 3.48 -19.31 6.82
C ALA A 84 2.25 -19.01 5.97
N VAL A 85 2.47 -18.62 4.72
CA VAL A 85 1.41 -18.37 3.75
C VAL A 85 1.20 -19.67 2.96
N PRO A 86 -0.02 -20.23 2.95
CA PRO A 86 -0.33 -21.44 2.18
C PRO A 86 0.01 -21.28 0.69
N ALA A 87 0.42 -22.37 0.04
CA ALA A 87 0.84 -22.34 -1.36
C ALA A 87 -0.31 -21.98 -2.32
N ASP A 88 -1.54 -22.41 -2.00
CA ASP A 88 -2.77 -22.03 -2.70
C ASP A 88 -3.09 -20.55 -2.55
N GLU A 89 -2.81 -19.94 -1.38
CA GLU A 89 -2.94 -18.49 -1.19
C GLU A 89 -1.87 -17.73 -2.00
N ILE A 90 -0.64 -18.23 -2.11
CA ILE A 90 0.39 -17.65 -2.97
C ILE A 90 -0.04 -17.72 -4.44
N GLU A 91 -0.51 -18.87 -4.91
CA GLU A 91 -1.04 -19.03 -6.26
C GLU A 91 -2.27 -18.12 -6.51
N TYR A 92 -3.11 -17.93 -5.50
CA TYR A 92 -4.22 -16.98 -5.53
C TYR A 92 -3.73 -15.54 -5.69
N LEU A 93 -2.71 -15.12 -4.93
CA LEU A 93 -2.11 -13.79 -5.03
C LEU A 93 -1.54 -13.52 -6.43
N GLU A 94 -0.84 -14.49 -7.02
CA GLU A 94 -0.31 -14.39 -8.38
C GLU A 94 -1.42 -14.15 -9.42
N LYS A 95 -2.52 -14.90 -9.32
CA LYS A 95 -3.65 -14.80 -10.25
C LYS A 95 -4.53 -13.58 -10.02
N ASN A 96 -4.67 -13.14 -8.77
CA ASN A 96 -5.64 -12.13 -8.34
C ASN A 96 -4.98 -10.80 -7.99
N LYS A 97 -3.93 -10.44 -8.75
CA LYS A 97 -3.41 -9.06 -8.72
C LYS A 97 -2.91 -8.65 -7.33
N ASN A 98 -2.37 -9.61 -6.57
CA ASN A 98 -1.79 -9.42 -5.24
C ASN A 98 -2.79 -8.95 -4.17
N ILE A 99 -4.02 -9.44 -4.17
CA ILE A 99 -4.96 -9.17 -3.07
C ILE A 99 -5.29 -10.45 -2.35
N GLY A 100 -4.72 -10.58 -1.16
CA GLY A 100 -5.03 -11.63 -0.19
C GLY A 100 -4.93 -11.06 1.23
N VAL A 101 -5.25 -11.88 2.22
CA VAL A 101 -5.23 -11.47 3.63
C VAL A 101 -4.47 -12.52 4.44
N CYS A 102 -3.56 -12.07 5.30
CA CYS A 102 -2.84 -12.97 6.18
C CYS A 102 -3.78 -13.53 7.27
N ASP A 103 -3.87 -14.86 7.40
CA ASP A 103 -4.68 -15.49 8.45
C ASP A 103 -4.20 -15.20 9.88
N GLY A 104 -2.92 -14.83 10.05
CA GLY A 104 -2.32 -14.58 11.36
C GLY A 104 -2.49 -13.13 11.86
N CYS A 105 -2.28 -12.14 11.01
CA CYS A 105 -2.29 -10.71 11.40
C CYS A 105 -3.26 -9.85 10.59
N PHE A 106 -3.98 -10.45 9.65
CA PHE A 106 -4.96 -9.79 8.79
C PHE A 106 -4.40 -8.70 7.87
N CYS A 107 -3.08 -8.49 7.80
CA CYS A 107 -2.48 -7.62 6.78
C CYS A 107 -2.94 -8.04 5.38
N PHE A 108 -3.15 -7.03 4.51
CA PHE A 108 -3.18 -7.30 3.09
C PHE A 108 -1.85 -7.90 2.66
N LEU A 109 -1.89 -9.02 1.96
CA LEU A 109 -0.72 -9.68 1.41
C LEU A 109 -0.53 -9.27 -0.04
N TYR A 110 0.73 -9.04 -0.41
CA TYR A 110 1.14 -8.88 -1.79
C TYR A 110 2.43 -9.65 -2.06
N LEU A 111 2.60 -10.14 -3.29
CA LEU A 111 3.88 -10.66 -3.75
C LEU A 111 4.75 -9.48 -4.23
N PRO A 112 6.01 -9.38 -3.77
CA PRO A 112 6.95 -8.39 -4.28
C PRO A 112 7.05 -8.46 -5.81
N ASP A 113 6.91 -7.31 -6.45
CA ASP A 113 6.90 -7.13 -7.90
C ASP A 113 7.55 -5.76 -8.17
N GLU A 114 8.24 -5.62 -9.30
CA GLU A 114 8.90 -4.37 -9.70
C GLU A 114 7.94 -3.16 -9.67
N LYS A 115 6.64 -3.37 -9.94
CA LYS A 115 5.62 -2.31 -9.88
C LYS A 115 5.40 -1.73 -8.48
N PHE A 116 5.85 -2.42 -7.44
CA PHE A 116 5.75 -1.98 -6.04
C PHE A 116 7.05 -1.35 -5.54
N CYS A 117 8.12 -1.37 -6.32
CA CYS A 117 9.36 -0.69 -5.97
C CYS A 117 9.22 0.83 -6.14
N ASP A 118 9.80 1.60 -5.20
CA ASP A 118 9.94 3.04 -5.38
C ASP A 118 11.01 3.31 -6.44
N ASP A 119 10.59 3.56 -7.67
CA ASP A 119 11.43 3.94 -8.81
C ASP A 119 11.94 5.39 -8.71
N GLY A 120 12.11 5.91 -7.50
CA GLY A 120 12.33 7.33 -7.21
C GLY A 120 11.08 8.19 -7.34
N PHE A 121 9.88 7.58 -7.28
CA PHE A 121 8.60 8.27 -7.32
C PHE A 121 8.54 9.39 -6.27
N PHE A 122 8.87 9.11 -5.01
CA PHE A 122 8.81 10.12 -3.95
C PHE A 122 9.85 11.21 -4.12
N LYS A 123 11.02 10.90 -4.67
CA LYS A 123 12.03 11.93 -4.99
C LYS A 123 11.52 12.90 -6.06
N ARG A 124 10.77 12.40 -7.05
CA ARG A 124 10.15 13.25 -8.07
C ARG A 124 8.99 14.05 -7.49
N LEU A 125 8.15 13.42 -6.66
CA LEU A 125 7.03 14.08 -5.99
C LEU A 125 7.48 15.28 -5.15
N LEU A 126 8.57 15.12 -4.39
CA LEU A 126 9.09 16.16 -3.50
C LEU A 126 9.95 17.23 -4.22
N ARG A 127 10.39 16.97 -5.45
CA ARG A 127 11.15 17.92 -6.28
C ARG A 127 10.32 18.61 -7.35
N ALA A 128 9.06 18.22 -7.52
CA ALA A 128 8.16 18.81 -8.49
C ALA A 128 7.66 20.14 -7.95
N GLU A 129 8.40 21.21 -8.27
CA GLU A 129 7.91 22.60 -8.26
C GLU A 129 6.95 22.83 -9.44
#